data_AF-A0A0H5NIR1-F1
#
_entry.id   AF-A0A0H5NIR1-F1
#
_cell.length_a   1.000
_cell.length_b   1.000
_cell.length_c   1.000
_cell.angle_alpha   90.00
_cell.angle_beta   90.00
_cell.angle_gamma   90.00
#
_symmetry.space_group_name_H-M   'P 1'
#
loop_
_entity.id
_entity.type
_entity.pdbx_description
1 polymer ?
#
loop_
_entity_poly.entity_id
_entity_poly.type
_entity_poly.pdbx_seq_one_letter_code
_entity_poly.pdbx_strand_id
1 'polypeptide(L)'
;MTAEIGAMRIAEEIDALEAQAIDPIPYVVSTRLLAAVLTVVPTYLIALALGFLTTKLTVTAVHGEAAGSFEHYFQMFVEPRDLVYSLVKVVIFVVIVTGVHAYQGFYATGGPEGVGVASGRAIRASLVLIATADMVLTIAMWGFDTEIGFGG
;
A
#
# COMPACT_ATOMS: atom_id res chain seq x y z
N MET A 1 8.87 3.45 -9.42
CA MET A 1 9.51 2.12 -9.34
C MET A 1 9.60 1.41 -10.69
N THR A 2 8.50 0.94 -11.30
CA THR A 2 8.59 0.17 -12.57
C THR A 2 9.34 0.91 -13.67
N ALA A 3 9.04 2.21 -13.84
CA ALA A 3 9.70 3.02 -14.86
C ALA A 3 11.20 3.20 -14.61
N GLU A 4 11.58 3.36 -13.35
CA GLU A 4 12.97 3.55 -12.92
C GLU A 4 13.79 2.27 -13.12
N ILE A 5 13.28 1.11 -12.67
CA ILE A 5 13.94 -0.18 -12.89
C ILE A 5 13.99 -0.52 -14.38
N GLY A 6 12.91 -0.26 -15.12
CA GLY A 6 12.89 -0.47 -16.56
C GLY A 6 13.89 0.41 -17.31
N ALA A 7 14.07 1.66 -16.89
CA ALA A 7 15.10 2.54 -17.44
C ALA A 7 16.51 2.00 -17.16
N MET A 8 16.79 1.55 -15.92
CA MET A 8 18.06 0.89 -15.58
C MET A 8 18.32 -0.35 -16.45
N ARG A 9 17.28 -1.14 -16.74
CA ARG A 9 17.40 -2.32 -17.61
C ARG A 9 17.77 -1.95 -19.03
N ILE A 10 17.15 -0.93 -19.61
CA ILE A 10 17.40 -0.51 -21.00
C ILE A 10 18.72 0.26 -21.12
N ALA A 11 19.16 0.92 -20.06
CA ALA A 11 20.46 1.57 -19.98
C ALA A 11 21.61 0.59 -19.69
N GLU A 12 21.35 -0.73 -19.66
CA GLU A 12 22.32 -1.80 -19.35
C GLU A 12 22.94 -1.68 -17.94
N GLU A 13 22.37 -0.87 -17.05
CA GLU A 13 22.87 -0.68 -15.68
C GLU A 13 22.71 -1.96 -14.85
N ILE A 14 21.64 -2.72 -15.09
CA ILE A 14 21.42 -4.02 -14.42
C ILE A 14 22.47 -5.04 -14.87
N ASP A 15 22.80 -5.07 -16.16
CA ASP A 15 23.79 -5.99 -16.70
C ASP A 15 25.21 -5.59 -16.25
N ALA A 16 25.46 -4.29 -16.06
CA ALA A 16 26.69 -3.79 -15.46
C ALA A 16 26.89 -4.24 -14.01
N LEU A 17 25.81 -4.36 -13.21
CA LEU A 17 25.89 -4.92 -11.85
C LEU A 17 26.27 -6.41 -11.88
N GLU A 18 25.67 -7.18 -12.80
CA GLU A 18 26.00 -8.61 -12.98
C GLU A 18 27.46 -8.79 -13.40
N ALA A 19 27.98 -7.93 -14.30
CA ALA A 19 29.38 -7.95 -14.71
C ALA A 19 30.37 -7.65 -13.57
N GLN A 20 29.92 -6.94 -12.53
CA GLN A 20 30.68 -6.68 -11.30
C GLN A 20 30.51 -7.77 -10.23
N ALA A 21 29.88 -8.91 -10.58
CA ALA A 21 29.55 -10.00 -9.68
C ALA A 21 28.65 -9.58 -8.49
N ILE A 22 27.78 -8.59 -8.72
CA ILE A 22 26.75 -8.17 -7.76
C ILE A 22 25.41 -8.73 -8.22
N ASP A 23 24.72 -9.47 -7.34
CA ASP A 23 23.38 -9.96 -7.62
C ASP A 23 22.37 -8.79 -7.71
N PRO A 24 21.79 -8.51 -8.89
CA PRO A 24 21.00 -7.29 -9.09
C PRO A 24 19.63 -7.37 -8.42
N ILE A 25 19.02 -8.54 -8.32
CA ILE A 25 17.69 -8.71 -7.71
C ILE A 25 17.68 -8.24 -6.25
N PRO A 26 18.49 -8.80 -5.33
CA PRO A 26 18.51 -8.33 -3.95
C PRO A 26 18.97 -6.86 -3.88
N TYR A 27 19.92 -6.41 -4.70
CA TYR A 27 20.39 -5.03 -4.65
C TYR A 27 19.33 -3.99 -5.04
N VAL A 28 18.64 -4.20 -6.16
CA VAL A 28 17.68 -3.28 -6.78
C VAL A 28 16.30 -3.40 -6.14
N VAL A 29 15.85 -4.61 -5.81
CA VAL A 29 14.48 -4.87 -5.35
C VAL A 29 14.35 -4.76 -3.83
N SER A 30 15.29 -5.33 -3.06
CA SER A 30 15.14 -5.36 -1.59
C SER A 30 15.25 -3.96 -0.96
N THR A 31 16.17 -3.13 -1.46
CA THR A 31 16.36 -1.75 -1.00
C THR A 31 15.09 -0.93 -1.20
N ARG A 32 14.46 -1.05 -2.37
CA ARG A 32 13.20 -0.39 -2.69
C ARG A 32 12.02 -0.95 -1.91
N LEU A 33 11.98 -2.26 -1.66
CA LEU A 33 10.95 -2.88 -0.82
C LEU A 33 11.01 -2.34 0.62
N LEU A 34 12.20 -2.30 1.21
CA LEU A 34 12.39 -1.76 2.56
C LEU A 34 12.04 -0.27 2.61
N ALA A 35 12.47 0.51 1.62
CA ALA A 35 12.12 1.93 1.52
C ALA A 35 10.59 2.12 1.38
N ALA A 36 9.91 1.32 0.57
CA ALA A 36 8.46 1.41 0.39
C ALA A 36 7.70 1.10 1.69
N VAL A 37 8.08 0.03 2.41
CA VAL A 37 7.44 -0.30 3.69
C VAL A 37 7.69 0.78 4.73
N LEU A 38 8.93 1.26 4.85
CA LEU A 38 9.31 2.28 5.83
C LEU A 38 8.60 3.62 5.59
N THR A 39 8.32 3.97 4.33
CA THR A 39 7.66 5.24 3.97
C THR A 39 6.14 5.14 4.04
N VAL A 40 5.55 4.00 3.69
CA VAL A 40 4.08 3.87 3.66
C VAL A 40 3.49 3.79 5.07
N VAL A 41 4.14 3.11 6.01
CA VAL A 41 3.65 3.01 7.41
C VAL A 41 3.35 4.38 8.04
N PRO A 42 4.30 5.34 8.12
CA PRO A 42 4.02 6.66 8.70
C PRO A 42 3.04 7.46 7.83
N THR A 43 3.11 7.35 6.51
CA THR A 43 2.19 8.04 5.59
C THR A 43 0.75 7.59 5.83
N TYR A 44 0.53 6.29 6.05
CA TYR A 44 -0.77 5.71 6.35
C TYR A 44 -1.32 6.20 7.69
N LEU A 45 -0.49 6.23 8.74
CA LEU A 45 -0.90 6.72 10.05
C LEU A 45 -1.31 8.20 10.00
N ILE A 46 -0.58 9.03 9.24
CA ILE A 46 -0.94 10.44 9.03
C ILE A 46 -2.27 10.54 8.27
N ALA A 47 -2.43 9.76 7.19
CA ALA A 47 -3.67 9.75 6.41
C ALA A 47 -4.88 9.33 7.26
N LEU A 48 -4.71 8.34 8.15
CA LEU A 48 -5.75 7.88 9.05
C LEU A 48 -6.12 8.94 10.11
N ALA A 49 -5.13 9.59 10.72
CA ALA A 49 -5.35 10.68 11.66
C ALA A 49 -6.07 11.87 11.00
N LEU A 50 -5.67 12.23 9.77
CA LEU A 50 -6.35 13.25 8.98
C LEU A 50 -7.77 12.83 8.61
N GLY A 51 -8.00 11.56 8.27
CA GLY A 51 -9.33 11.03 7.99
C GLY A 51 -10.29 11.18 9.17
N PHE A 52 -9.84 10.85 10.39
CA PHE A 52 -10.63 11.05 11.61
C PHE A 52 -10.88 12.52 11.90
N LEU A 53 -9.87 13.38 11.74
CA LEU A 53 -10.02 14.83 11.93
C LEU A 53 -11.01 15.43 10.93
N THR A 54 -10.89 15.09 9.65
CA THR A 54 -11.81 15.55 8.60
C THR A 54 -13.23 15.09 8.91
N THR A 55 -13.43 13.83 9.32
CA THR A 55 -14.76 13.33 9.69
C THR A 55 -15.35 14.11 10.86
N LYS A 56 -14.56 14.36 11.92
CA LYS A 56 -14.98 15.18 13.07
C LYS A 56 -15.38 16.59 12.65
N LEU A 57 -14.58 17.25 11.82
CA LEU A 57 -14.86 18.60 11.32
C LEU A 57 -16.11 18.63 10.45
N THR A 58 -16.31 17.65 9.57
CA THR A 58 -17.52 17.59 8.73
C THR A 58 -18.78 17.36 9.55
N VAL A 59 -18.75 16.48 10.55
CA VAL A 59 -19.91 16.23 11.42
C VAL A 59 -20.24 17.47 12.26
N THR A 60 -19.23 18.11 12.85
CA THR A 60 -19.46 19.23 13.78
C THR A 60 -19.67 20.58 13.09
N ALA A 61 -18.83 20.93 12.13
CA ALA A 61 -18.84 22.27 11.52
C ALA A 61 -19.79 22.38 10.32
N VAL A 62 -19.99 21.29 9.57
CA VAL A 62 -20.87 21.30 8.39
C VAL A 62 -22.28 20.86 8.73
N HIS A 63 -22.43 19.79 9.51
CA HIS A 63 -23.76 19.26 9.89
C HIS A 63 -24.29 19.86 11.20
N GLY A 64 -23.46 20.56 11.97
CA GLY A 64 -23.89 21.24 13.19
C GLY A 64 -24.14 20.30 14.38
N GLU A 65 -23.71 19.03 14.29
CA GLU A 65 -23.85 18.06 15.37
C GLU A 65 -22.92 18.39 16.54
N ALA A 66 -23.35 18.04 17.75
CA ALA A 66 -22.55 18.30 18.96
C ALA A 66 -21.26 17.48 18.94
N ALA A 67 -20.12 18.13 19.20
CA ALA A 67 -18.81 17.48 19.22
C ALA A 67 -18.71 16.32 20.23
N GLY A 68 -19.48 16.40 21.34
CA GLY A 68 -19.57 15.33 22.33
C GLY A 68 -20.23 14.06 21.79
N SER A 69 -21.20 14.18 20.88
CA SER A 69 -21.86 13.04 20.24
C SER A 69 -20.89 12.29 19.33
N PHE A 70 -20.11 13.01 18.52
CA PHE A 70 -19.06 12.41 17.70
C PHE A 70 -18.04 11.65 18.55
N GLU A 71 -17.52 12.29 19.60
CA GLU A 71 -16.51 11.69 20.47
C GLU A 71 -17.02 10.43 21.18
N HIS A 72 -18.27 10.44 21.64
CA HIS A 72 -18.91 9.27 22.26
C HIS A 72 -18.97 8.08 21.30
N TYR A 73 -19.47 8.28 20.08
CA TYR A 73 -19.55 7.20 19.09
C TYR A 73 -18.16 6.78 18.58
N PHE A 74 -17.24 7.73 18.44
CA PHE A 74 -15.87 7.42 18.05
C PHE A 74 -15.21 6.47 19.07
N GLN A 75 -15.37 6.72 20.37
CA GLN A 75 -14.83 5.85 21.41
C GLN A 75 -15.57 4.51 21.52
N MET A 76 -16.87 4.49 21.20
CA MET A 76 -17.68 3.27 21.24
C MET A 76 -17.40 2.30 20.09
N PHE A 77 -17.11 2.81 18.89
CA PHE A 77 -16.98 2.01 17.67
C PHE A 77 -15.55 1.78 17.19
N VAL A 78 -14.59 2.63 17.58
CA VAL A 78 -13.19 2.45 17.16
C VAL A 78 -12.50 1.46 18.09
N GLU A 79 -12.41 0.21 17.66
CA GLU A 79 -11.65 -0.80 18.38
C GLU A 79 -10.15 -0.68 18.05
N PRO A 80 -9.24 -0.65 19.05
CA PRO A 80 -7.79 -0.63 18.80
C PRO A 80 -7.29 -1.81 17.94
N ARG A 81 -8.01 -2.94 17.99
CA ARG A 81 -7.76 -4.12 17.16
C ARG A 81 -7.87 -3.80 15.68
N ASP A 82 -8.88 -3.04 15.27
CA ASP A 82 -9.09 -2.66 13.87
C ASP A 82 -7.95 -1.79 13.34
N LEU A 83 -7.37 -0.95 14.20
CA LEU A 83 -6.22 -0.12 13.86
C LEU A 83 -4.96 -0.96 13.61
N VAL A 84 -4.74 -2.01 14.42
CA VAL A 84 -3.61 -2.93 14.22
C VAL A 84 -3.80 -3.75 12.94
N TYR A 85 -5.01 -4.26 12.71
CA TYR A 85 -5.31 -5.05 11.51
C TYR A 85 -5.20 -4.22 10.23
N SER A 86 -5.68 -2.98 10.24
CA SER A 86 -5.53 -2.07 9.10
C SER A 86 -4.07 -1.79 8.78
N LEU A 87 -3.22 -1.60 9.81
CA LEU A 87 -1.78 -1.42 9.62
C LEU A 87 -1.10 -2.65 9.01
N VAL A 88 -1.41 -3.84 9.52
CA VAL A 88 -0.89 -5.10 8.97
C VAL A 88 -1.32 -5.27 7.52
N LYS A 89 -2.58 -4.98 7.20
CA LYS A 89 -3.13 -5.08 5.85
C LYS A 89 -2.41 -4.15 4.88
N VAL A 90 -2.13 -2.90 5.29
CA VAL A 90 -1.37 -1.94 4.49
C VAL A 90 0.04 -2.42 4.22
N VAL A 91 0.75 -2.98 5.21
CA VAL A 91 2.10 -3.54 5.00
C VAL A 91 2.08 -4.66 3.95
N ILE A 92 1.10 -5.56 4.03
CA ILE A 92 0.95 -6.65 3.05
C ILE A 92 0.71 -6.09 1.64
N PHE A 93 -0.17 -5.09 1.50
CA PHE A 93 -0.42 -4.44 0.20
C PHE A 93 0.83 -3.80 -0.39
N VAL A 94 1.63 -3.12 0.43
CA VAL A 94 2.88 -2.50 -0.02
C VAL A 94 3.86 -3.54 -0.53
N VAL A 95 3.98 -4.69 0.15
CA VAL A 95 4.85 -5.78 -0.29
C VAL A 95 4.38 -6.34 -1.64
N ILE A 96 3.08 -6.58 -1.79
CA ILE A 96 2.50 -7.08 -3.05
C ILE A 96 2.74 -6.09 -4.19
N VAL A 97 2.39 -4.82 -3.99
CA VAL A 97 2.55 -3.77 -5.01
C VAL A 97 4.01 -3.62 -5.41
N THR A 98 4.89 -3.45 -4.42
CA THR A 98 6.32 -3.25 -4.66
C THR A 98 6.92 -4.45 -5.38
N GLY A 99 6.55 -5.68 -5.01
CA GLY A 99 6.98 -6.90 -5.70
C GLY A 99 6.53 -6.97 -7.16
N VAL A 100 5.26 -6.67 -7.44
CA VAL A 100 4.71 -6.66 -8.82
C VAL A 100 5.39 -5.58 -9.66
N HIS A 101 5.57 -4.39 -9.11
CA HIS A 101 6.20 -3.28 -9.80
C HIS A 101 7.69 -3.50 -10.03
N ALA A 102 8.39 -4.17 -9.11
CA ALA A 102 9.76 -4.62 -9.27
C ALA A 102 9.88 -5.62 -10.41
N TYR A 103 9.03 -6.65 -10.40
CA TYR A 103 9.03 -7.71 -11.41
C TYR A 103 8.81 -7.15 -12.81
N GLN A 104 7.75 -6.36 -13.01
CA GLN A 104 7.47 -5.78 -14.32
C GLN A 104 8.56 -4.80 -14.79
N GLY A 105 9.22 -4.11 -13.85
CA GLY A 105 10.33 -3.20 -14.18
C GLY A 105 11.59 -3.94 -14.57
N PHE A 106 11.93 -5.00 -13.84
CA PHE A 106 13.14 -5.79 -14.06
C PHE A 106 13.13 -6.52 -15.41
N TYR A 107 11.95 -6.99 -15.83
CA TYR A 107 11.73 -7.67 -17.12
C TYR A 107 11.19 -6.73 -18.21
N ALA A 108 11.36 -5.41 -18.09
CA ALA A 108 10.96 -4.48 -19.15
C ALA A 108 11.86 -4.65 -20.39
N THR A 109 11.24 -4.64 -21.58
CA THR A 109 11.91 -4.83 -22.87
C THR A 109 11.29 -3.94 -23.93
N GLY A 110 12.02 -3.63 -25.00
CA GLY A 110 11.48 -2.83 -26.13
C GLY A 110 11.73 -1.33 -26.00
N GLY A 111 12.85 -0.94 -25.39
CA GLY A 111 13.24 0.46 -25.26
C GLY A 111 12.28 1.28 -24.38
N PRO A 112 12.33 2.63 -24.48
CA PRO A 112 11.53 3.52 -23.63
C PRO A 112 10.02 3.29 -23.71
N GLU A 113 9.51 2.91 -24.89
CA GLU A 113 8.11 2.53 -25.07
C GLU A 113 7.74 1.30 -24.23
N GLY A 114 8.63 0.29 -24.24
CA GLY A 114 8.50 -0.93 -23.44
C GLY A 114 8.37 -0.67 -21.94
N VAL A 115 9.06 0.35 -21.41
CA VAL A 115 8.94 0.78 -20.01
C VAL A 115 7.53 1.28 -19.69
N GLY A 116 6.96 2.08 -20.60
CA GLY A 116 5.59 2.57 -20.48
C GLY A 116 4.58 1.43 -20.46
N VAL A 117 4.73 0.47 -21.36
CA VAL A 117 3.88 -0.73 -21.44
C VAL A 117 4.01 -1.58 -20.16
N ALA A 118 5.24 -1.81 -19.69
CA ALA A 118 5.51 -2.54 -18.45
C ALA A 118 4.90 -1.85 -17.22
N SER A 119 5.00 -0.52 -17.13
CA SER A 119 4.37 0.28 -16.08
C SER A 119 2.84 0.15 -16.09
N GLY A 120 2.22 0.24 -17.27
CA GLY A 120 0.79 0.03 -17.42
C GLY A 120 0.33 -1.38 -17.05
N ARG A 121 1.11 -2.40 -17.40
CA ARG A 121 0.87 -3.80 -16.99
C ARG A 121 0.99 -3.97 -15.48
N ALA A 122 2.00 -3.34 -14.87
CA ALA A 122 2.22 -3.38 -13.42
C ALA A 122 1.03 -2.81 -12.64
N ILE A 123 0.53 -1.64 -13.04
CA ILE A 123 -0.63 -1.00 -12.40
C ILE A 123 -1.87 -1.89 -12.49
N ARG A 124 -2.17 -2.43 -13.67
CA ARG A 124 -3.35 -3.31 -13.83
C ARG A 124 -3.23 -4.57 -12.98
N ALA A 125 -2.06 -5.20 -12.97
CA ALA A 125 -1.82 -6.40 -12.18
C ALA A 125 -1.89 -6.12 -10.67
N SER A 126 -1.27 -5.02 -10.21
CA SER A 126 -1.26 -4.66 -8.79
C SER A 126 -2.65 -4.28 -8.29
N LEU A 127 -3.47 -3.60 -9.10
CA LEU A 127 -4.87 -3.29 -8.75
C LEU A 127 -5.70 -4.56 -8.51
N VAL A 128 -5.64 -5.53 -9.43
CA VAL A 128 -6.40 -6.79 -9.29
C VAL A 128 -5.89 -7.60 -8.09
N LEU A 129 -4.57 -7.64 -7.89
CA LEU A 129 -3.96 -8.37 -6.77
C LEU A 129 -4.32 -7.75 -5.42
N ILE A 130 -4.24 -6.42 -5.28
CA ILE A 130 -4.65 -5.75 -4.04
C ILE A 130 -6.15 -5.94 -3.81
N ALA A 131 -7.01 -5.79 -4.83
CA ALA A 131 -8.45 -5.98 -4.64
C ALA A 131 -8.79 -7.41 -4.19
N THR A 132 -8.12 -8.41 -4.76
CA THR A 132 -8.30 -9.81 -4.36
C THR A 132 -7.74 -10.06 -2.95
N ALA A 133 -6.54 -9.55 -2.66
CA ALA A 133 -5.93 -9.65 -1.34
C ALA A 133 -6.75 -8.92 -0.28
N ASP A 134 -7.38 -7.80 -0.63
CA ASP A 134 -8.26 -7.04 0.25
C ASP A 134 -9.44 -7.89 0.70
N MET A 135 -10.15 -8.51 -0.25
CA MET A 135 -11.26 -9.43 0.06
C MET A 135 -10.80 -10.57 0.97
N VAL A 136 -9.70 -11.25 0.61
CA VAL A 136 -9.18 -12.40 1.37
C VAL A 136 -8.76 -11.98 2.78
N LEU A 137 -8.01 -10.88 2.92
CA LEU A 137 -7.55 -10.39 4.21
C LEU A 137 -8.69 -9.86 5.07
N THR A 138 -9.70 -9.21 4.48
CA THR A 138 -10.90 -8.77 5.20
C THR A 138 -11.58 -9.98 5.86
N ILE A 139 -11.88 -11.01 5.07
CA ILE A 139 -12.53 -12.23 5.56
C ILE A 139 -11.65 -12.94 6.61
N ALA A 140 -10.33 -13.00 6.38
CA ALA A 140 -9.42 -13.66 7.29
C ALA A 140 -9.27 -12.94 8.66
N MET A 141 -9.35 -11.61 8.68
CA MET A 141 -9.14 -10.80 9.89
C MET A 141 -10.43 -10.52 10.66
N TRP A 142 -11.53 -10.23 9.96
CA TRP A 142 -12.82 -9.84 10.55
C TRP A 142 -13.91 -10.91 10.43
N GLY A 143 -13.64 -12.04 9.76
CA GLY A 143 -14.62 -13.11 9.58
C GLY A 143 -15.67 -12.80 8.51
N PHE A 144 -16.64 -13.72 8.36
CA PHE A 144 -17.79 -13.54 7.47
C PHE A 144 -18.93 -12.76 8.13
N ASP A 145 -19.05 -12.89 9.45
CA ASP A 145 -20.06 -12.22 10.27
C ASP A 145 -19.37 -11.13 11.09
N THR A 146 -19.49 -9.88 10.64
CA THR A 146 -19.05 -8.74 11.45
C THR A 146 -20.08 -8.52 12.56
N GLU A 147 -19.90 -9.19 13.71
CA GLU A 147 -20.66 -8.85 14.91
C GLU A 147 -20.26 -7.42 15.33
N ILE A 148 -21.20 -6.48 15.21
CA ILE A 148 -21.01 -5.12 15.72
C ILE A 148 -21.03 -5.20 17.25
N GLY A 149 -19.86 -5.42 17.84
CA GLY A 149 -19.68 -5.43 19.29
C GLY A 149 -19.84 -4.02 19.83
N PHE A 150 -20.95 -3.75 20.52
CA PHE A 150 -21.10 -2.50 21.26
C PHE A 150 -20.16 -2.53 22.46
N GLY A 151 -19.04 -1.81 22.37
CA GLY A 151 -18.17 -1.56 23.51
C GLY A 151 -18.91 -0.70 24.53
N GLY A 152 -19.39 -1.33 25.61
CA GLY A 152 -19.95 -0.66 26.79
C GLY A 152 -18.87 -0.26 27.77
#